data_AF-A0AAW0GKX2-F1
#
_entry.id   AF-A0AAW0GKX2-F1
#
_cell.length_a   1.000
_cell.length_b   1.000
_cell.length_c   1.000
_cell.angle_alpha   90.00
_cell.angle_beta   90.00
_cell.angle_gamma   90.00
#
_symmetry.space_group_name_H-M   'P 1'
#
loop_
_entity.id
_entity.type
_entity.pdbx_description
1 polymer ?
#
loop_
_entity_poly.entity_id
_entity_poly.type
_entity_poly.pdbx_seq_one_letter_code
_entity_poly.pdbx_strand_id
1 'polypeptide(L)'
;MDPVENFELPEVILDTIRTARAESYVMTAATALWAYDVVMALPGELELLSRGFTISDIVYWAARLTLAGFVISIINLVPIIAQLIPNNDCEKIVPISEWFMVLSMILNSLLFVFRVRAVYLNSTKVTVIFSLLWLMTLSQLLPPIANELHISNSAPSTDGCDAILNMKPWVVTGFILTAIFDTAVFVAISMQGAWVHGWDTYLEGTDDFVPKWQRAR
;
A
#
# COMPACT_ATOMS: atom_id res chain seq x y z
N MET A 1 -43.40 19.56 -27.42
CA MET A 1 -42.23 19.83 -28.27
C MET A 1 -41.19 20.34 -27.31
N ASP A 2 -40.55 19.41 -26.64
CA ASP A 2 -39.65 19.73 -25.53
C ASP A 2 -38.31 20.17 -26.13
N PRO A 3 -37.72 21.27 -25.65
CA PRO A 3 -36.46 21.75 -26.17
C PRO A 3 -35.36 20.77 -25.76
N VAL A 4 -34.61 20.32 -26.76
CA VAL A 4 -33.43 19.47 -26.66
C VAL A 4 -32.47 20.08 -25.65
N GLU A 5 -32.25 19.37 -24.54
CA GLU A 5 -31.22 19.66 -23.54
C GLU A 5 -29.86 19.81 -24.21
N ASN A 6 -29.15 20.87 -23.83
CA ASN A 6 -27.83 21.21 -24.34
C ASN A 6 -26.86 20.04 -24.09
N PHE A 7 -26.29 19.53 -25.17
CA PHE A 7 -25.25 18.52 -25.17
C PHE A 7 -23.90 19.15 -24.74
N GLU A 8 -23.69 19.29 -23.43
CA GLU A 8 -22.43 19.72 -22.78
C GLU A 8 -21.31 18.65 -22.81
N LEU A 9 -21.17 17.90 -23.92
CA LEU A 9 -20.15 16.84 -23.99
C LEU A 9 -18.69 17.28 -24.20
N PRO A 10 -18.32 18.43 -24.80
CA PRO A 10 -16.89 18.69 -25.06
C PRO A 10 -16.11 19.04 -23.78
N GLU A 11 -16.74 19.64 -22.77
CA GLU A 11 -16.07 20.05 -21.53
C GLU A 11 -15.82 18.86 -20.61
N VAL A 12 -16.80 17.96 -20.47
CA VAL A 12 -16.68 16.71 -19.70
C VAL A 12 -15.59 15.80 -20.26
N ILE A 13 -15.51 15.66 -21.60
CA ILE A 13 -14.46 14.85 -22.24
C ILE A 13 -13.07 15.45 -21.99
N LEU A 14 -12.95 16.78 -22.07
CA LEU A 14 -11.67 17.45 -21.81
C LEU A 14 -11.20 17.28 -20.37
N ASP A 15 -12.12 17.33 -19.41
CA ASP A 15 -11.83 17.14 -18.00
C ASP A 15 -11.36 15.70 -17.73
N THR A 16 -12.07 14.71 -18.28
CA THR A 16 -11.68 13.29 -18.19
C THR A 16 -10.29 13.03 -18.79
N ILE A 17 -9.96 13.65 -19.92
CA ILE A 17 -8.61 13.50 -20.52
C ILE A 17 -7.54 14.14 -19.64
N ARG A 18 -7.84 15.27 -18.99
CA ARG A 18 -6.91 15.94 -18.07
C ARG A 18 -6.68 15.12 -16.80
N THR A 19 -7.73 14.57 -16.20
CA THR A 19 -7.64 13.74 -15.00
C THR A 19 -6.86 12.45 -15.28
N ALA A 20 -7.18 11.74 -16.37
CA ALA A 20 -6.45 10.53 -16.77
C ALA A 20 -4.95 10.81 -17.01
N ARG A 21 -4.62 11.93 -17.64
CA ARG A 21 -3.22 12.34 -17.84
C ARG A 21 -2.53 12.66 -16.52
N ALA A 22 -3.19 13.40 -15.63
CA ALA A 22 -2.64 13.71 -14.32
C ALA A 22 -2.36 12.44 -13.50
N GLU A 23 -3.27 11.47 -13.51
CA GLU A 23 -3.09 10.17 -12.85
C GLU A 23 -1.88 9.41 -13.38
N SER A 24 -1.73 9.33 -14.72
CA SER A 24 -0.56 8.68 -15.32
C SER A 24 0.78 9.30 -14.90
N TYR A 25 0.86 10.63 -14.78
CA TYR A 25 2.07 11.30 -14.30
C TYR A 25 2.35 10.99 -12.83
N VAL A 26 1.32 11.00 -11.98
CA VAL A 26 1.45 10.66 -10.56
C VAL A 26 1.91 9.22 -10.40
N MET A 27 1.32 8.28 -11.13
CA MET A 27 1.71 6.86 -11.10
C MET A 27 3.13 6.64 -11.61
N THR A 28 3.53 7.32 -12.69
CA THR A 28 4.91 7.25 -13.21
C THR A 28 5.91 7.78 -12.21
N ALA A 29 5.61 8.91 -11.56
CA ALA A 29 6.45 9.47 -10.50
C ALA A 29 6.52 8.54 -9.28
N ALA A 30 5.40 7.95 -8.86
CA ALA A 30 5.35 6.98 -7.78
C ALA A 30 6.20 5.73 -8.09
N THR A 31 6.20 5.28 -9.35
CA THR A 31 7.03 4.17 -9.82
C THR A 31 8.52 4.48 -9.74
N ALA A 32 8.90 5.68 -10.19
CA ALA A 32 10.27 6.13 -10.13
C ALA A 32 10.76 6.23 -8.69
N LEU A 33 9.91 6.77 -7.79
CA LEU A 33 10.19 6.82 -6.35
C LEU A 33 10.30 5.43 -5.73
N TRP A 34 9.42 4.50 -6.09
CA TRP A 34 9.50 3.11 -5.65
C TRP A 34 10.78 2.43 -6.13
N ALA A 35 11.12 2.57 -7.41
CA ALA A 35 12.36 1.99 -7.96
C ALA A 35 13.59 2.59 -7.29
N TYR A 36 13.57 3.90 -7.02
CA TYR A 36 14.61 4.59 -6.26
C TYR A 36 14.74 4.03 -4.84
N ASP A 37 13.64 3.81 -4.11
CA ASP A 37 13.64 3.19 -2.78
C ASP A 37 14.22 1.77 -2.80
N VAL A 38 13.91 0.97 -3.83
CA VAL A 38 14.48 -0.36 -3.99
C VAL A 38 16.00 -0.30 -4.20
N VAL A 39 16.47 0.60 -5.07
CA VAL A 39 17.90 0.80 -5.33
C VAL A 39 18.65 1.26 -4.08
N MET A 40 18.04 2.13 -3.28
CA MET A 40 18.66 2.63 -2.04
C MET A 40 18.68 1.57 -0.93
N ALA A 41 17.71 0.65 -0.89
CA ALA A 41 17.63 -0.42 0.11
C ALA A 41 18.51 -1.65 -0.21
N LEU A 42 18.86 -1.85 -1.48
CA LEU A 42 19.66 -2.97 -1.99
C LEU A 42 20.93 -3.34 -1.18
N PRO A 43 21.81 -2.39 -0.78
CA PRO A 43 23.02 -2.75 -0.03
C PRO A 43 22.70 -3.37 1.35
N GLY A 44 21.68 -2.87 2.05
CA GLY A 44 21.24 -3.45 3.32
C GLY A 44 20.52 -4.79 3.15
N GLU A 45 19.83 -4.98 2.04
CA GLU A 45 19.17 -6.24 1.70
C GLU A 45 20.16 -7.36 1.38
N LEU A 46 21.27 -7.06 0.71
CA LEU A 46 22.35 -8.01 0.47
C LEU A 46 23.02 -8.46 1.78
N GLU A 47 23.12 -7.55 2.77
CA GLU A 47 23.61 -7.88 4.10
C GLU A 47 22.62 -8.80 4.85
N LEU A 48 21.31 -8.56 4.74
CA LEU A 48 20.29 -9.46 5.32
C LEU A 48 20.35 -10.87 4.72
N LEU A 49 20.53 -10.99 3.40
CA LEU A 49 20.71 -12.28 2.73
C LEU A 49 21.92 -13.06 3.27
N SER A 50 22.97 -12.36 3.70
CA SER A 50 24.17 -12.99 4.27
C SER A 50 23.96 -13.54 5.69
N ARG A 51 22.94 -13.06 6.41
CA ARG A 51 22.72 -13.32 7.84
C ARG A 51 21.59 -14.34 8.13
N GLY A 52 20.89 -14.79 7.09
CA GLY A 52 19.81 -15.78 7.16
C GLY A 52 18.40 -15.15 7.16
N PHE A 53 17.42 -15.88 6.64
CA PHE A 53 16.05 -15.38 6.45
C PHE A 53 15.19 -15.51 7.70
N THR A 54 14.57 -14.41 8.12
CA THR A 54 13.46 -14.42 9.07
C THR A 54 12.11 -14.36 8.35
N ILE A 55 11.03 -14.73 9.04
CA ILE A 55 9.66 -14.69 8.48
C ILE A 55 9.29 -13.26 8.04
N SER A 56 9.74 -12.24 8.77
CA SER A 56 9.51 -10.84 8.42
C SER A 56 10.19 -10.46 7.10
N ASP A 57 11.35 -11.05 6.79
CA ASP A 57 12.10 -10.77 5.56
C ASP A 57 11.38 -11.36 4.34
N ILE A 58 10.81 -12.57 4.48
CA ILE A 58 10.03 -13.21 3.42
C ILE A 58 8.78 -12.37 3.10
N VAL A 59 8.07 -11.92 4.13
CA VAL A 59 6.87 -11.09 3.98
C VAL A 59 7.24 -9.73 3.37
N TYR A 60 8.38 -9.15 3.75
CA TYR A 60 8.89 -7.92 3.17
C TYR A 60 9.18 -8.05 1.67
N TRP A 61 9.90 -9.09 1.26
CA TRP A 61 10.17 -9.36 -0.16
C TRP A 61 8.89 -9.62 -0.94
N ALA A 62 7.94 -10.36 -0.36
CA ALA A 62 6.63 -10.58 -0.96
C ALA A 62 5.85 -9.26 -1.14
N ALA A 63 5.86 -8.36 -0.15
CA ALA A 63 5.22 -7.06 -0.23
C ALA A 63 5.82 -6.19 -1.36
N ARG A 64 7.15 -6.20 -1.48
CA ARG A 64 7.87 -5.48 -2.54
C ARG A 64 7.60 -6.05 -3.93
N LEU A 65 7.61 -7.38 -4.09
CA LEU A 65 7.36 -8.04 -5.37
C LEU A 65 5.92 -7.85 -5.84
N THR A 66 4.95 -7.92 -4.93
CA THR A 66 3.54 -7.68 -5.26
C THR A 66 3.28 -6.22 -5.64
N LEU A 67 3.92 -5.26 -4.96
CA LEU A 67 3.86 -3.85 -5.33
C LEU A 67 4.50 -3.61 -6.71
N ALA A 68 5.68 -4.21 -6.96
CA ALA A 68 6.35 -4.15 -8.26
C ALA A 68 5.43 -4.68 -9.38
N GLY A 69 4.81 -5.83 -9.15
CA GLY A 69 3.88 -6.46 -10.08
C GLY A 69 2.70 -5.56 -10.41
N PHE A 70 2.09 -4.93 -9.40
CA PHE A 70 1.00 -3.97 -9.58
C PHE A 70 1.42 -2.77 -10.44
N VAL A 71 2.52 -2.11 -10.05
CA VAL A 71 3.02 -0.89 -10.69
C VAL A 71 3.43 -1.14 -12.15
N ILE A 72 4.12 -2.25 -12.42
CA ILE A 72 4.49 -2.65 -13.78
C ILE A 72 3.25 -2.99 -14.61
N SER A 73 2.27 -3.68 -14.00
CA SER A 73 1.05 -4.10 -14.69
C SER A 73 0.19 -2.90 -15.13
N ILE A 74 -0.14 -1.98 -14.23
CA ILE A 74 -1.00 -0.84 -14.56
C ILE A 74 -0.32 0.17 -15.49
N ILE A 75 0.96 0.49 -15.26
CA ILE A 75 1.59 1.65 -15.92
C ILE A 75 2.19 1.27 -17.27
N ASN A 76 2.70 0.05 -17.39
CA ASN A 76 3.40 -0.38 -18.60
C ASN A 76 2.54 -1.34 -19.41
N LEU A 77 1.99 -2.40 -18.80
CA LEU A 77 1.33 -3.45 -19.56
C LEU A 77 -0.07 -3.03 -20.05
N VAL A 78 -0.92 -2.48 -19.20
CA VAL A 78 -2.30 -2.09 -19.58
C VAL A 78 -2.34 -1.10 -20.75
N PRO A 79 -1.62 0.04 -20.76
CA PRO A 79 -1.70 1.00 -21.87
C PRO A 79 -1.06 0.47 -23.15
N ILE A 80 0.01 -0.33 -23.07
CA ILE A 80 0.64 -0.95 -24.23
C ILE A 80 -0.32 -1.95 -24.88
N ILE A 81 -1.02 -2.76 -24.08
CA ILE A 81 -1.91 -3.80 -24.59
C ILE A 81 -3.21 -3.19 -25.11
N ALA A 82 -3.75 -2.16 -24.44
CA ALA A 82 -4.89 -1.41 -24.93
C ALA A 82 -4.65 -0.75 -26.30
N GLN A 83 -3.39 -0.38 -26.61
CA GLN A 83 -3.02 0.16 -27.92
C GLN A 83 -2.79 -0.92 -29.00
N LEU A 84 -2.43 -2.14 -28.60
CA LEU A 84 -2.01 -3.20 -29.52
C LEU A 84 -3.09 -4.24 -29.82
N ILE A 85 -4.00 -4.51 -28.88
CA ILE A 85 -4.99 -5.59 -28.99
C ILE A 85 -6.35 -5.05 -28.52
N PRO A 86 -7.28 -4.74 -29.44
CA PRO A 86 -8.48 -4.00 -29.08
C PRO A 86 -9.36 -4.68 -28.02
N ASN A 87 -9.58 -6.00 -28.02
CA ASN A 87 -10.84 -6.48 -27.40
C ASN A 87 -10.80 -7.74 -26.50
N ASN A 88 -9.70 -8.50 -26.37
CA ASN A 88 -9.79 -9.81 -25.67
C ASN A 88 -8.83 -10.08 -24.50
N ASP A 89 -7.70 -9.39 -24.37
CA ASP A 89 -6.71 -9.72 -23.33
C ASP A 89 -6.77 -8.78 -22.11
N CYS A 90 -7.49 -7.66 -22.22
CA CYS A 90 -7.65 -6.72 -21.13
C CYS A 90 -8.42 -7.30 -19.93
N GLU A 91 -9.44 -8.12 -20.22
CA GLU A 91 -10.28 -8.80 -19.23
C GLU A 91 -9.47 -9.68 -18.27
N LYS A 92 -8.28 -10.14 -18.68
CA LYS A 92 -7.42 -11.00 -17.86
C LYS A 92 -6.36 -10.23 -17.10
N ILE A 93 -5.88 -9.10 -17.63
CA ILE A 93 -4.75 -8.37 -17.06
C ILE A 93 -5.19 -7.44 -15.93
N VAL A 94 -6.34 -6.80 -16.10
CA VAL A 94 -6.94 -5.96 -15.07
C VAL A 94 -7.14 -6.70 -13.75
N PRO A 95 -7.81 -7.88 -13.69
CA PRO A 95 -7.99 -8.58 -12.43
C PRO A 95 -6.64 -8.97 -11.83
N ILE A 96 -5.70 -9.49 -12.62
CA ILE A 96 -4.35 -9.83 -12.11
C ILE A 96 -3.69 -8.63 -11.43
N SER A 97 -3.80 -7.43 -12.01
CA SER A 97 -3.25 -6.21 -11.41
C SER A 97 -3.93 -5.87 -10.07
N GLU A 98 -5.25 -6.03 -9.97
CA GLU A 98 -5.99 -5.79 -8.74
C GLU A 98 -5.60 -6.78 -7.63
N TRP A 99 -5.36 -8.04 -7.97
CA TRP A 99 -4.83 -9.03 -7.03
C TRP A 99 -3.47 -8.61 -6.46
N PHE A 100 -2.55 -8.14 -7.31
CA PHE A 100 -1.25 -7.65 -6.86
C PHE A 100 -1.37 -6.44 -5.94
N MET A 101 -2.27 -5.50 -6.24
CA MET A 101 -2.54 -4.34 -5.39
C MET A 101 -3.00 -4.76 -3.99
N VAL A 102 -4.01 -5.63 -3.94
CA VAL A 102 -4.60 -6.04 -2.66
C VAL A 102 -3.62 -6.86 -1.84
N LEU A 103 -2.90 -7.80 -2.47
CA LEU A 103 -1.84 -8.56 -1.80
C LEU A 103 -0.76 -7.63 -1.24
N SER A 104 -0.34 -6.63 -2.02
CA SER A 104 0.65 -5.65 -1.56
C SER A 104 0.16 -4.89 -0.32
N MET A 105 -1.10 -4.45 -0.30
CA MET A 105 -1.67 -3.78 0.88
C MET A 105 -1.70 -4.68 2.12
N ILE A 106 -2.20 -5.92 1.97
CA ILE A 106 -2.28 -6.87 3.09
C ILE A 106 -0.89 -7.17 3.65
N LEU A 107 0.09 -7.39 2.78
CA LEU A 107 1.47 -7.70 3.18
C LEU A 107 2.18 -6.49 3.82
N ASN A 108 1.97 -5.28 3.31
CA ASN A 108 2.51 -4.06 3.93
C ASN A 108 1.91 -3.82 5.33
N SER A 109 0.60 -3.96 5.49
CA SER A 109 -0.05 -3.89 6.80
C SER A 109 0.41 -4.99 7.75
N LEU A 110 0.70 -6.20 7.25
CA LEU A 110 1.28 -7.29 8.06
C LEU A 110 2.70 -6.93 8.54
N LEU A 111 3.49 -6.29 7.68
CA LEU A 111 4.83 -5.83 8.03
C LEU A 111 4.82 -4.82 9.17
N PHE A 112 3.84 -3.91 9.18
CA PHE A 112 3.61 -2.97 10.26
C PHE A 112 3.32 -3.68 11.59
N VAL A 113 2.55 -4.77 11.59
CA VAL A 113 2.33 -5.60 12.80
C VAL A 113 3.64 -6.21 13.30
N PHE A 114 4.50 -6.73 12.41
CA PHE A 114 5.81 -7.26 12.81
C PHE A 114 6.71 -6.18 13.41
N ARG A 115 6.71 -4.98 12.84
CA ARG A 115 7.45 -3.83 13.40
C ARG A 115 6.95 -3.47 14.79
N VAL A 116 5.64 -3.36 15.00
CA VAL A 116 5.05 -3.10 16.33
C VAL A 116 5.46 -4.18 17.32
N ARG A 117 5.39 -5.45 16.94
CA ARG A 117 5.79 -6.57 17.80
C ARG A 117 7.24 -6.46 18.26
N ALA A 118 8.14 -6.04 17.37
CA ALA A 118 9.55 -5.84 17.69
C ALA A 118 9.77 -4.66 18.67
N VAL A 119 9.09 -3.53 18.45
CA VAL A 119 9.24 -2.32 19.27
C VAL A 119 8.69 -2.54 20.69
N TYR A 120 7.56 -3.21 20.84
CA TYR A 120 6.92 -3.45 22.15
C TYR A 120 7.47 -4.70 22.88
N LEU A 121 8.71 -5.10 22.61
CA LEU A 121 9.41 -6.22 23.26
C LEU A 121 8.55 -7.51 23.31
N ASN A 122 7.86 -7.84 22.21
CA ASN A 122 7.00 -9.02 22.10
C ASN A 122 5.84 -9.06 23.11
N SER A 123 5.34 -7.91 23.57
CA SER A 123 4.14 -7.85 24.41
C SER A 123 2.94 -8.47 23.69
N THR A 124 2.44 -9.58 24.23
CA THR A 124 1.37 -10.39 23.62
C THR A 124 0.09 -9.59 23.44
N LYS A 125 -0.26 -8.70 24.38
CA LYS A 125 -1.50 -7.92 24.32
C LYS A 125 -1.53 -6.96 23.14
N VAL A 126 -0.44 -6.22 22.94
CA VAL A 126 -0.32 -5.25 21.84
C VAL A 126 -0.33 -5.99 20.51
N THR A 127 0.45 -7.07 20.40
CA THR A 127 0.54 -7.87 19.18
C THR A 127 -0.81 -8.47 18.78
N VAL A 128 -1.60 -8.96 19.75
CA VAL A 128 -2.94 -9.51 19.50
C VAL A 128 -3.93 -8.44 19.03
N ILE A 129 -3.89 -7.24 19.61
CA ILE A 129 -4.76 -6.14 19.18
C ILE A 129 -4.45 -5.77 17.73
N PHE A 130 -3.18 -5.51 17.41
CA PHE A 130 -2.78 -5.12 16.06
C PHE A 130 -2.99 -6.24 15.02
N SER A 131 -2.81 -7.51 15.39
CA SER A 131 -3.12 -8.61 14.48
C SER A 131 -4.62 -8.79 14.25
N LEU A 132 -5.47 -8.55 15.25
CA LEU A 132 -6.93 -8.55 15.08
C LEU A 132 -7.39 -7.40 14.18
N LEU A 133 -6.82 -6.20 14.35
CA LEU A 133 -7.08 -5.07 13.45
C LEU A 133 -6.64 -5.38 12.01
N TRP A 134 -5.50 -6.04 11.83
CA TRP A 134 -5.06 -6.52 10.52
C TRP A 134 -6.01 -7.57 9.92
N LEU A 135 -6.59 -8.47 10.72
CA LEU A 135 -7.60 -9.42 10.24
C LEU A 135 -8.87 -8.71 9.75
N MET A 136 -9.22 -7.54 10.33
CA MET A 136 -10.33 -6.73 9.85
C MET A 136 -10.04 -6.13 8.47
N THR A 137 -8.82 -5.63 8.22
CA THR A 137 -8.44 -5.12 6.90
C THR A 137 -8.41 -6.25 5.88
N LEU A 138 -7.87 -7.41 6.24
CA LEU A 138 -7.88 -8.62 5.42
C LEU A 138 -9.31 -9.02 5.06
N SER A 139 -10.25 -9.04 6.01
CA SER A 139 -11.65 -9.37 5.77
C SER A 139 -12.35 -8.49 4.75
N GLN A 140 -11.93 -7.23 4.61
CA GLN A 140 -12.56 -6.29 3.67
C GLN A 140 -11.90 -6.28 2.29
N LEU A 141 -10.63 -6.67 2.25
CA LEU A 141 -9.83 -6.75 1.04
C LEU A 141 -9.92 -8.11 0.33
N LEU A 142 -10.34 -9.17 1.03
CA LEU A 142 -10.58 -10.50 0.44
C LEU A 142 -11.83 -10.63 -0.46
N PRO A 143 -12.96 -9.97 -0.22
CA PRO A 143 -14.15 -10.11 -1.08
C PRO A 143 -13.95 -9.68 -2.54
N PRO A 144 -13.19 -8.61 -2.86
CA PRO A 144 -12.78 -8.30 -4.25
C PRO A 144 -11.98 -9.42 -4.93
N ILE A 145 -11.26 -10.20 -4.13
CA ILE A 145 -10.40 -11.30 -4.57
C ILE A 145 -11.22 -12.59 -4.79
N ALA A 146 -12.08 -12.93 -3.82
CA ALA A 146 -12.82 -14.20 -3.80
C ALA A 146 -14.03 -14.22 -4.73
N ASN A 147 -14.65 -13.05 -4.92
CA ASN A 147 -15.67 -12.88 -5.94
C ASN A 147 -14.89 -12.35 -7.15
N GLU A 148 -14.48 -13.23 -8.08
CA GLU A 148 -13.95 -12.77 -9.36
C GLU A 148 -14.78 -11.58 -9.81
N LEU A 149 -14.09 -10.45 -9.98
CA LEU A 149 -14.66 -9.15 -10.22
C LEU A 149 -15.76 -9.30 -11.26
N HIS A 150 -17.00 -9.26 -10.80
CA HIS A 150 -18.17 -8.91 -11.62
C HIS A 150 -18.08 -7.43 -12.03
N ILE A 151 -16.87 -6.91 -12.31
CA ILE A 151 -16.61 -5.78 -13.19
C ILE A 151 -16.69 -6.34 -14.63
N SER A 152 -17.82 -6.95 -14.97
CA SER A 152 -18.17 -7.31 -16.35
C SER A 152 -19.63 -7.01 -16.68
N ASN A 153 -20.33 -6.27 -15.80
CA ASN A 153 -21.74 -5.92 -16.01
C ASN A 153 -22.00 -4.44 -15.78
N SER A 154 -21.13 -3.56 -16.27
CA SER A 154 -21.44 -2.13 -16.37
C SER A 154 -21.02 -1.60 -17.73
N ALA A 155 -22.03 -1.52 -18.61
CA ALA A 155 -22.04 -0.96 -19.96
C ALA A 155 -21.41 -1.81 -21.09
N PRO A 156 -22.01 -1.86 -22.28
CA PRO A 156 -21.36 -2.39 -23.47
C PRO A 156 -20.14 -1.53 -23.77
N SER A 157 -18.96 -2.07 -23.51
CA SER A 157 -17.67 -1.47 -23.84
C SER A 157 -17.57 -1.33 -25.36
N THR A 158 -17.85 -0.13 -25.84
CA THR A 158 -17.42 0.29 -27.16
C THR A 158 -16.04 0.91 -26.94
N ASP A 159 -15.00 0.18 -27.32
CA ASP A 159 -13.59 0.59 -27.36
C ASP A 159 -12.93 1.06 -26.05
N GLY A 160 -12.42 0.12 -25.23
CA GLY A 160 -11.36 0.45 -24.24
C GLY A 160 -11.38 -0.33 -22.92
N CYS A 161 -10.18 -0.48 -22.33
CA CYS A 161 -9.92 -0.98 -20.98
C CYS A 161 -10.36 0.00 -19.88
N ASP A 162 -11.63 0.39 -19.83
CA ASP A 162 -12.15 1.33 -18.83
C ASP A 162 -12.65 0.61 -17.57
N ALA A 163 -11.75 -0.10 -16.88
CA ALA A 163 -12.08 -0.80 -15.63
C ALA A 163 -12.13 0.13 -14.39
N ILE A 164 -11.67 1.37 -14.50
CA ILE A 164 -11.42 2.24 -13.34
C ILE A 164 -12.67 3.00 -12.87
N LEU A 165 -13.70 3.14 -13.72
CA LEU A 165 -14.78 4.11 -13.48
C LEU A 165 -15.87 3.67 -12.49
N ASN A 166 -15.89 2.41 -12.03
CA ASN A 166 -16.96 1.89 -11.16
C ASN A 166 -16.44 1.12 -9.94
N MET A 167 -15.64 1.80 -9.09
CA MET A 167 -15.26 1.24 -7.80
C MET A 167 -16.49 1.12 -6.88
N LYS A 168 -16.76 -0.09 -6.39
CA LYS A 168 -17.89 -0.31 -5.49
C LYS A 168 -17.58 0.28 -4.11
N PRO A 169 -18.58 0.86 -3.41
CA PRO A 169 -18.34 1.62 -2.18
C PRO A 169 -17.66 0.79 -1.06
N TRP A 170 -17.84 -0.53 -1.03
CA TRP A 170 -17.14 -1.39 -0.06
C TRP A 170 -15.63 -1.45 -0.29
N VAL A 171 -15.15 -1.31 -1.53
CA VAL A 171 -13.72 -1.29 -1.86
C VAL A 171 -13.09 -0.02 -1.30
N VAL A 172 -13.78 1.11 -1.48
CA VAL A 172 -13.36 2.42 -0.93
C VAL A 172 -13.29 2.38 0.59
N THR A 173 -14.29 1.77 1.25
CA THR A 173 -14.26 1.58 2.71
C THR A 173 -13.06 0.74 3.17
N GLY A 174 -12.69 -0.28 2.40
CA GLY A 174 -11.49 -1.09 2.66
C GLY A 174 -10.21 -0.27 2.65
N PHE A 175 -10.02 0.60 1.64
CA PHE A 175 -8.85 1.49 1.58
C PHE A 175 -8.79 2.47 2.74
N ILE A 176 -9.94 3.06 3.12
CA ILE A 176 -10.01 3.99 4.25
C ILE A 176 -9.62 3.28 5.55
N LEU A 177 -10.10 2.06 5.79
CA LEU A 177 -9.78 1.32 6.99
C LEU A 177 -8.32 0.87 7.05
N THR A 178 -7.73 0.50 5.92
CA THR A 178 -6.28 0.27 5.82
C THR A 178 -5.49 1.54 6.14
N ALA A 179 -5.90 2.70 5.62
CA ALA A 179 -5.24 3.97 5.94
C ALA A 179 -5.34 4.34 7.43
N ILE A 180 -6.50 4.12 8.05
CA ILE A 180 -6.68 4.31 9.50
C ILE A 180 -5.78 3.34 10.28
N PHE A 181 -5.67 2.09 9.85
CA PHE A 181 -4.80 1.11 10.47
C PHE A 181 -3.33 1.52 10.39
N ASP A 182 -2.85 1.85 9.19
CA ASP A 182 -1.44 2.22 8.97
C ASP A 182 -1.07 3.49 9.76
N THR A 183 -1.97 4.49 9.82
CA THR A 183 -1.77 5.70 10.64
C THR A 183 -1.76 5.40 12.14
N ALA A 184 -2.67 4.56 12.63
CA ALA A 184 -2.68 4.14 14.03
C ALA A 184 -1.39 3.40 14.42
N VAL A 185 -0.90 2.52 13.55
CA VAL A 185 0.39 1.83 13.75
C VAL A 185 1.54 2.82 13.75
N PHE A 186 1.57 3.73 12.77
CA PHE A 186 2.62 4.75 12.68
C PHE A 186 2.69 5.59 13.95
N VAL A 187 1.54 6.08 14.42
CA VAL A 187 1.44 6.83 15.68
C VAL A 187 1.91 6.00 16.86
N ALA A 188 1.52 4.73 16.95
CA ALA A 188 1.93 3.85 18.05
C ALA A 188 3.44 3.60 18.09
N ILE A 189 4.09 3.46 16.92
CA ILE A 189 5.54 3.30 16.82
C ILE A 189 6.24 4.61 17.18
N SER A 190 5.78 5.74 16.63
CA SER A 190 6.35 7.06 16.89
C SER A 190 6.24 7.46 18.36
N MET A 191 5.10 7.20 19.00
CA MET A 191 4.93 7.45 20.43
C MET A 191 5.93 6.64 21.25
N GLN A 192 6.07 5.34 20.98
CA GLN A 192 7.01 4.50 21.72
C GLN A 192 8.47 4.96 21.53
N GLY A 193 8.86 5.35 20.32
CA GLY A 193 10.17 5.95 20.07
C GLY A 193 10.38 7.27 20.84
N ALA A 194 9.38 8.14 20.85
CA ALA A 194 9.42 9.41 21.60
C ALA A 194 9.51 9.18 23.12
N TRP A 195 8.79 8.19 23.65
CA TRP A 195 8.88 7.79 25.06
C TRP A 195 10.29 7.31 25.41
N VAL A 196 10.91 6.47 24.57
CA VAL A 196 12.28 5.98 24.79
C VAL A 196 13.29 7.13 24.80
N HIS A 197 13.24 8.02 23.82
CA HIS A 197 14.15 9.18 23.79
C HIS A 197 13.93 10.16 24.95
N GLY A 198 12.68 10.33 25.40
CA GLY A 198 12.37 11.10 26.61
C GLY A 198 12.95 10.48 27.87
N TRP A 199 13.00 9.14 27.94
CA TRP A 199 13.64 8.41 29.04
C TRP A 199 15.17 8.55 29.01
N ASP A 200 15.80 8.44 27.83
CA ASP A 200 17.26 8.56 27.70
C ASP A 200 17.73 9.96 28.12
N THR A 201 17.01 11.00 27.71
CA THR A 201 17.31 12.39 28.12
C THR A 201 17.07 12.64 29.61
N TYR A 202 16.09 11.96 30.21
CA TYR A 202 15.87 12.02 31.66
C TYR A 202 17.01 11.34 32.44
N LEU A 203 17.49 10.18 31.96
CA LEU A 203 18.59 9.45 32.56
C LEU A 203 19.92 10.20 32.46
N GLU A 204 20.20 10.79 31.30
CA GLU A 204 21.41 11.60 31.08
C GLU A 204 21.42 12.85 31.97
N GLY A 205 20.25 13.48 32.20
CA GLY A 205 20.09 14.55 33.18
C GLY A 205 20.26 14.11 34.63
N THR A 206 19.99 12.85 34.97
CA THR A 206 20.22 12.30 36.31
C THR A 206 21.66 11.81 36.54
N ASP A 207 22.38 11.42 35.49
CA ASP A 207 23.77 10.98 35.57
C ASP A 207 24.74 12.11 35.95
N ASP A 208 24.38 13.36 35.65
CA ASP A 208 25.08 14.56 36.13
C ASP A 208 24.96 14.77 37.66
N PHE A 209 23.95 14.17 38.29
CA PHE A 209 23.75 14.21 39.74
C PHE A 209 24.38 13.02 40.49
N VAL A 210 24.89 12.00 39.78
CA VAL A 210 25.55 10.85 40.42
C VAL A 210 27.04 11.14 40.58
N PRO A 211 27.56 11.28 41.82
CA PRO A 211 28.98 11.57 42.05
C PRO A 211 29.85 10.46 41.47
N LYS A 212 30.85 10.83 40.65
CA LYS A 212 31.76 9.92 39.93
C LYS A 212 32.45 8.86 40.82
N TRP A 213 32.51 9.08 42.13
CA TRP A 213 33.10 8.17 43.12
C TRP A 213 32.32 6.86 43.33
N GLN A 214 31.05 6.76 42.90
CA GLN A 214 30.29 5.50 42.96
C GLN A 214 30.55 4.55 41.79
N ARG A 215 31.23 4.98 40.71
CA ARG A 215 31.52 4.16 39.53
C ARG A 215 32.80 3.30 39.62
N ALA A 216 33.54 3.41 40.72
CA ALA A 216 34.86 2.77 40.89
C ALA A 216 34.88 1.62 41.92
N ARG A 217 33.73 1.00 42.21
CA ARG A 217 33.64 -0.12 43.16
C ARG A 217 32.95 -1.32 42.54
#